data_AF-A0A7W3MWL5-F1
#
_entry.id   AF-A0A7W3MWL5-F1
#
_cell.length_a   1.000
_cell.length_b   1.000
_cell.length_c   1.000
_cell.angle_alpha   90.00
_cell.angle_beta   90.00
_cell.angle_gamma   90.00
#
_symmetry.space_group_name_H-M   'P 1'
#
loop_
_entity.id
_entity.type
_entity.pdbx_description
1 polymer ?
#
loop_
_entity_poly.entity_id
_entity_poly.type
_entity_poly.pdbx_seq_one_letter_code
_entity_poly.pdbx_strand_id
1 'polypeptide(L)'
;MDFDISNLDPAQALRQSEERMKVLSAVRAKMADLEGRAESADGRIRVTCNVRDPLAEIHIDPRAMRMSSQELAETIRETARRAREHLDEQVEELTAQQFGDTVNPLDLLKDPERLKESLSDMQNMFAKASSDAQTMLDQLQRQLGIRIDTSR
;
A
#
# COMPACT_ATOMS: atom_id res chain seq x y z
N MET A 1 4.86 2.87 23.37
CA MET A 1 3.89 3.94 23.11
C MET A 1 2.68 3.62 23.94
N ASP A 2 2.45 4.37 25.02
CA ASP A 2 1.27 4.22 25.88
C ASP A 2 0.04 4.74 25.12
N PHE A 3 -0.88 3.85 24.76
CA PHE A 3 -2.20 4.24 24.27
C PHE A 3 -3.11 4.47 25.48
N ASP A 4 -3.13 5.71 25.98
CA ASP A 4 -4.09 6.13 27.00
C ASP A 4 -5.47 6.34 26.36
N ILE A 5 -6.32 5.33 26.50
CA ILE A 5 -7.68 5.28 25.93
C ILE A 5 -8.65 6.22 26.70
N SER A 6 -8.22 6.73 27.86
CA SER A 6 -9.03 7.57 28.76
C SER A 6 -9.15 9.02 28.30
N ASN A 7 -8.30 9.46 27.36
CA ASN A 7 -8.21 10.85 26.91
C ASN A 7 -8.50 11.03 25.40
N LEU A 8 -9.16 10.05 24.76
CA LEU A 8 -9.54 10.14 23.36
C LEU A 8 -10.73 11.09 23.22
N ASP A 9 -10.48 12.36 22.88
CA ASP A 9 -11.55 13.29 22.49
C ASP A 9 -12.19 12.78 21.18
N PRO A 10 -13.46 12.32 21.20
CA PRO A 10 -14.13 11.77 20.03
C PRO A 10 -14.14 12.75 18.85
N ALA A 11 -14.17 14.06 19.13
CA ALA A 11 -14.12 15.09 18.11
C ALA A 11 -12.71 15.24 17.49
N GLN A 12 -11.64 15.07 18.27
CA GLN A 12 -10.28 15.01 17.71
C GLN A 12 -10.07 13.73 16.90
N ALA A 13 -10.52 12.58 17.41
CA ALA A 13 -10.39 11.31 16.71
C ALA A 13 -11.12 11.33 15.35
N LEU A 14 -12.32 11.93 15.30
CA LEU A 14 -13.08 12.08 14.06
C LEU A 14 -12.36 13.01 13.06
N ARG A 15 -11.88 14.18 13.51
CA ARG A 15 -11.12 15.11 12.65
C ARG A 15 -9.86 14.48 12.09
N GLN A 16 -9.12 13.74 12.91
CA GLN A 16 -7.91 13.04 12.47
C GLN A 16 -8.23 11.94 11.46
N SER A 17 -9.35 11.23 11.65
CA SER A 17 -9.84 10.23 10.70
C SER A 17 -10.24 10.85 9.36
N GLU A 18 -10.97 11.98 9.38
CA GLU A 18 -11.37 12.72 8.18
C GLU A 18 -10.16 13.24 7.40
N GLU A 19 -9.15 13.80 8.08
CA GLU A 19 -7.90 14.25 7.45
C GLU A 19 -7.15 13.10 6.78
N ARG A 20 -6.99 11.96 7.47
CA ARG A 20 -6.38 10.77 6.89
C ARG A 20 -7.14 10.28 5.67
N MET A 21 -8.47 10.29 5.72
CA MET A 21 -9.32 9.87 4.60
C MET A 21 -9.21 10.81 3.39
N LYS A 22 -9.11 12.13 3.63
CA LYS A 22 -8.83 13.10 2.56
C LYS A 22 -7.47 12.86 1.91
N VAL A 23 -6.43 12.62 2.71
CA VAL A 23 -5.09 12.32 2.19
C VAL A 23 -5.12 11.04 1.34
N LEU A 24 -5.76 9.97 1.84
CA LEU A 24 -5.94 8.72 1.10
C LEU A 24 -6.69 8.93 -0.22
N SER A 25 -7.78 9.71 -0.22
CA SER A 25 -8.53 9.99 -1.45
C SER A 25 -7.71 10.79 -2.46
N ALA A 26 -6.92 11.75 -2.01
CA ALA A 26 -6.07 12.55 -2.88
C ALA A 26 -4.96 11.70 -3.51
N VAL A 27 -4.34 10.80 -2.74
CA VAL A 27 -3.35 9.83 -3.25
C VAL A 27 -3.99 8.90 -4.27
N ARG A 28 -5.16 8.35 -3.97
CA ARG A 28 -5.89 7.47 -4.89
C ARG A 28 -6.23 8.16 -6.21
N ALA A 29 -6.61 9.44 -6.16
CA ALA A 29 -6.87 10.23 -7.36
C ALA A 29 -5.59 10.45 -8.18
N LYS A 30 -4.48 10.85 -7.55
CA LYS A 30 -3.19 11.00 -8.23
C LYS A 30 -2.70 9.69 -8.86
N MET A 31 -2.89 8.57 -8.18
CA MET A 31 -2.56 7.25 -8.73
C MET A 31 -3.41 6.85 -9.92
N ALA A 32 -4.68 7.26 -9.96
CA ALA A 32 -5.55 6.96 -11.09
C ALA A 32 -5.10 7.65 -12.38
N ASP A 33 -4.40 8.78 -12.28
CA ASP A 33 -3.83 9.54 -13.39
C ASP A 33 -2.41 9.08 -13.78
N LEU A 34 -1.82 8.10 -13.07
CA LEU A 34 -0.51 7.57 -13.42
C LEU A 34 -0.59 6.69 -14.67
N GLU A 35 0.32 6.96 -15.61
CA GLU A 35 0.47 6.21 -16.86
C GLU A 35 1.91 5.74 -17.03
N GLY A 36 2.08 4.43 -17.19
CA GLY A 36 3.34 3.82 -17.60
C GLY A 36 3.48 3.89 -19.10
N ARG A 37 4.63 4.35 -19.61
CA ARG A 37 4.86 4.43 -21.06
C ARG A 37 6.21 3.83 -21.39
N ALA A 38 6.27 3.12 -22.51
CA ALA A 38 7.54 2.66 -23.06
C ALA A 38 7.49 2.64 -24.59
N GLU A 39 8.68 2.71 -25.15
CA GLU A 39 8.92 2.71 -26.59
C GLU A 39 9.99 1.67 -26.93
N SER A 40 9.78 0.97 -28.05
CA SER A 40 10.76 0.02 -28.60
C SER A 40 12.05 0.74 -28.96
N ALA A 41 13.16 -0.01 -29.01
CA ALA A 41 14.48 0.57 -29.28
C ALA A 41 14.56 1.34 -30.61
N ASP A 42 13.72 1.00 -31.58
CA ASP A 42 13.65 1.61 -32.91
C ASP A 42 12.56 2.70 -33.04
N GLY A 43 11.84 3.01 -31.96
CA GLY A 43 10.79 4.04 -31.94
C GLY A 43 9.50 3.67 -32.69
N ARG A 44 9.34 2.39 -33.08
CA ARG A 44 8.23 1.97 -33.94
C ARG A 44 7.04 1.42 -33.17
N ILE A 45 7.24 1.00 -31.93
CA ILE A 45 6.19 0.47 -31.07
C ILE A 45 6.17 1.27 -29.80
N ARG A 46 4.99 1.76 -29.43
CA ARG A 46 4.76 2.49 -28.18
C ARG A 46 3.63 1.83 -27.42
N VAL A 47 3.83 1.62 -26.13
CA VAL A 47 2.84 1.05 -25.24
C VAL A 47 2.59 2.01 -24.08
N THR A 48 1.32 2.25 -23.80
CA THR A 48 0.85 2.95 -22.61
C THR A 48 0.04 1.98 -21.76
N CYS A 49 0.29 1.99 -20.45
CA CYS A 49 -0.51 1.26 -19.47
C CYS A 49 -0.92 2.21 -18.35
N ASN A 50 -2.01 1.88 -17.67
CA ASN A 50 -2.44 2.61 -16.48
C ASN A 50 -2.84 1.61 -15.38
N VAL A 51 -3.25 2.14 -14.22
CA VAL A 51 -3.61 1.32 -13.06
C VAL A 51 -4.85 0.45 -13.31
N ARG A 52 -5.72 0.84 -14.23
CA ARG A 52 -6.98 0.13 -14.55
C ARG A 52 -6.84 -0.84 -15.71
N ASP A 53 -5.97 -0.52 -16.67
CA ASP A 53 -5.79 -1.24 -17.91
C ASP A 53 -4.29 -1.55 -18.13
N PRO A 54 -3.89 -2.84 -18.11
CA PRO A 54 -2.51 -3.24 -18.35
C PRO A 54 -2.01 -2.93 -19.76
N LEU A 55 -2.90 -2.68 -20.73
CA LEU A 55 -2.54 -2.32 -22.10
C LEU A 55 -3.52 -1.27 -22.63
N ALA A 56 -3.55 -0.11 -21.99
CA ALA A 56 -4.45 1.00 -22.31
C ALA A 56 -4.32 1.49 -23.76
N GLU A 57 -3.10 1.55 -24.27
CA GLU A 57 -2.85 1.95 -25.66
C GLU A 57 -1.63 1.21 -26.22
N ILE A 58 -1.71 0.82 -27.50
CA ILE A 58 -0.59 0.35 -28.27
C ILE A 58 -0.58 1.03 -29.64
N HIS A 59 0.55 1.62 -29.98
CA HIS A 59 0.81 2.18 -31.30
C HIS A 59 1.88 1.33 -31.99
N ILE A 60 1.61 0.94 -33.24
CA ILE A 60 2.53 0.18 -34.08
C ILE A 60 2.69 0.94 -35.40
N ASP A 61 3.90 1.44 -35.64
CA ASP A 61 4.26 2.05 -36.92
C ASP A 61 4.18 1.01 -38.05
N PRO A 62 3.65 1.34 -39.24
CA PRO A 62 3.58 0.41 -40.37
C PRO A 62 4.91 -0.23 -40.78
N ARG A 63 6.06 0.37 -40.42
CA ARG A 63 7.39 -0.20 -40.63
C ARG A 63 7.70 -1.35 -39.68
N ALA A 64 7.16 -1.36 -38.46
CA ALA A 64 7.29 -2.51 -37.56
C ALA A 64 6.56 -3.76 -38.11
N MET A 65 5.48 -3.58 -38.89
CA MET A 65 4.79 -4.71 -39.56
C MET A 65 5.64 -5.42 -40.63
N ARG A 66 6.80 -4.87 -40.99
CA ARG A 66 7.77 -5.54 -41.88
C ARG A 66 8.73 -6.47 -41.15
N MET A 67 8.75 -6.43 -39.82
CA MET A 67 9.50 -7.39 -39.00
C MET A 67 8.90 -8.79 -39.17
N SER A 68 9.68 -9.83 -38.86
CA SER A 68 9.08 -11.15 -38.74
C SER A 68 8.03 -11.16 -37.64
N SER A 69 7.04 -12.04 -37.74
CA SER A 69 5.98 -12.16 -36.73
C SER A 69 6.54 -12.45 -35.34
N GLN A 70 7.63 -13.23 -35.26
CA GLN A 70 8.32 -13.54 -34.02
C GLN A 70 9.00 -12.32 -33.41
N GLU A 71 9.77 -11.56 -34.21
CA GLU A 71 10.44 -10.34 -33.73
C GLU A 71 9.42 -9.27 -33.31
N LEU A 72 8.32 -9.12 -34.05
CA LEU A 72 7.26 -8.19 -33.71
C LEU A 72 6.62 -8.55 -32.35
N ALA A 73 6.29 -9.84 -32.15
CA ALA A 73 5.70 -10.31 -30.90
C ALA A 73 6.64 -10.11 -29.70
N GLU A 74 7.94 -10.39 -29.86
CA GLU A 74 8.94 -10.15 -28.82
C GLU A 74 9.08 -8.66 -28.50
N THR A 75 9.13 -7.81 -29.53
CA THR A 75 9.27 -6.36 -29.36
C THR A 75 8.07 -5.77 -28.64
N ILE A 76 6.85 -6.20 -28.98
CA ILE A 76 5.63 -5.79 -28.28
C ILE A 76 5.65 -6.24 -26.82
N ARG A 77 5.96 -7.51 -26.56
CA ARG A 77 6.01 -8.07 -25.20
C ARG A 77 7.00 -7.31 -24.33
N GLU A 78 8.18 -7.04 -24.87
CA GLU A 78 9.24 -6.32 -24.16
C GLU A 78 8.85 -4.86 -23.89
N THR A 79 8.27 -4.19 -24.90
CA THR A 79 7.82 -2.80 -24.74
C THR A 79 6.69 -2.71 -23.71
N ALA A 80 5.75 -3.64 -23.71
CA ALA A 80 4.67 -3.69 -22.71
C ALA A 80 5.20 -3.95 -21.30
N ARG A 81 6.18 -4.85 -21.14
CA ARG A 81 6.86 -5.10 -19.86
C ARG A 81 7.52 -3.83 -19.32
N ARG A 82 8.28 -3.12 -20.16
CA ARG A 82 8.92 -1.84 -19.79
C ARG A 82 7.90 -0.75 -19.46
N ALA A 83 6.77 -0.70 -20.15
CA ALA A 83 5.70 0.25 -19.81
C ALA A 83 5.14 -0.02 -18.41
N ARG A 84 4.98 -1.31 -18.04
CA ARG A 84 4.57 -1.71 -16.68
C ARG A 84 5.62 -1.33 -15.65
N GLU A 85 6.88 -1.63 -15.88
CA GLU A 85 8.00 -1.26 -14.99
C GLU A 85 8.00 0.26 -14.73
N HIS A 86 7.83 1.08 -15.77
CA HIS A 86 7.70 2.54 -15.64
C HIS A 86 6.46 2.98 -14.83
N LEU A 87 5.35 2.23 -14.85
CA LEU A 87 4.21 2.53 -13.99
C LEU A 87 4.53 2.20 -12.53
N ASP A 88 5.13 1.04 -12.28
CA ASP A 88 5.48 0.60 -10.93
C ASP A 88 6.50 1.54 -10.28
N GLU A 89 7.51 2.01 -11.02
CA GLU A 89 8.47 3.03 -10.57
C GLU A 89 7.78 4.34 -10.16
N GLN A 90 6.84 4.84 -10.98
CA GLN A 90 6.08 6.05 -10.64
C GLN A 90 5.18 5.87 -9.42
N VAL A 91 4.59 4.68 -9.26
CA VAL A 91 3.78 4.35 -8.08
C VAL A 91 4.65 4.34 -6.83
N GLU A 92 5.83 3.71 -6.89
CA GLU A 92 6.80 3.67 -5.81
C GLU A 92 7.25 5.08 -5.43
N GLU A 93 7.63 5.91 -6.39
CA GLU A 93 8.05 7.29 -6.17
C GLU A 93 6.93 8.13 -5.52
N LEU A 94 5.70 8.02 -6.01
CA LEU A 94 4.55 8.75 -5.45
C LEU A 94 4.25 8.32 -4.01
N THR A 95 4.45 7.04 -3.71
CA THR A 95 4.22 6.51 -2.35
C THR A 95 5.32 6.91 -1.39
N ALA A 96 6.59 6.86 -1.82
CA ALA A 96 7.73 7.32 -1.03
C ALA A 96 7.60 8.80 -0.65
N GLN A 97 7.17 9.65 -1.59
CA GLN A 97 6.95 11.08 -1.33
C GLN A 97 5.83 11.35 -0.31
N GLN A 98 4.76 10.55 -0.32
CA GLN A 98 3.57 10.83 0.47
C GLN A 98 3.57 10.12 1.84
N PHE A 99 4.18 8.94 1.95
CA PHE A 99 4.16 8.11 3.15
C PHE A 99 5.53 7.93 3.82
N GLY A 100 6.64 8.31 3.19
CA GLY A 100 7.99 8.12 3.73
C GLY A 100 8.29 6.64 4.02
N ASP A 101 8.86 6.34 5.19
CA ASP A 101 9.12 4.96 5.67
C ASP A 101 7.85 4.21 6.14
N THR A 102 6.67 4.83 6.06
CA THR A 102 5.43 4.20 6.52
C THR A 102 4.92 3.23 5.45
N VAL A 103 4.61 1.99 5.87
CA VAL A 103 4.19 0.89 4.97
C VAL A 103 3.08 1.34 4.02
N ASN A 104 3.36 1.29 2.72
CA ASN A 104 2.42 1.59 1.66
C ASN A 104 1.27 0.56 1.65
N PRO A 105 0.00 0.96 1.88
CA PRO A 105 -1.14 0.04 1.88
C PRO A 105 -1.35 -0.71 0.55
N LEU A 106 -0.83 -0.19 -0.55
CA LEU A 106 -0.93 -0.84 -1.86
C LEU A 106 0.12 -1.93 -2.06
N ASP A 107 1.29 -1.80 -1.45
CA ASP A 107 2.31 -2.87 -1.48
C ASP A 107 1.83 -4.09 -0.69
N LEU A 108 1.11 -3.88 0.41
CA LEU A 108 0.42 -4.92 1.18
C LEU A 108 -0.64 -5.68 0.35
N LEU A 109 -1.23 -5.05 -0.67
CA LEU A 109 -2.22 -5.69 -1.54
C LEU A 109 -1.60 -6.40 -2.75
N LYS A 110 -0.42 -5.94 -3.21
CA LYS A 110 0.32 -6.56 -4.31
C LYS A 110 1.11 -7.79 -3.84
N ASP A 111 1.53 -7.83 -2.58
CA ASP A 111 2.37 -8.89 -2.03
C ASP A 111 1.69 -9.61 -0.83
N PRO A 112 1.21 -10.86 -1.05
CA PRO A 112 0.53 -11.63 0.00
C PRO A 112 1.45 -12.06 1.15
N GLU A 113 2.78 -12.09 0.96
CA GLU A 113 3.72 -12.44 2.03
C GLU A 113 4.01 -11.23 2.92
N ARG A 114 4.19 -10.03 2.34
CA ARG A 114 4.22 -8.76 3.09
C ARG A 114 2.95 -8.54 3.92
N LEU A 115 1.78 -8.91 3.38
CA LEU A 115 0.51 -8.86 4.11
C LEU A 115 0.52 -9.77 5.34
N LYS A 116 0.99 -11.01 5.19
CA LYS A 116 1.12 -11.95 6.32
C LYS A 116 2.09 -11.43 7.37
N GLU A 117 3.25 -10.93 6.95
CA GLU A 117 4.26 -10.37 7.86
C GLU A 117 3.70 -9.21 8.68
N SER A 118 3.05 -8.24 8.02
CA SER A 118 2.40 -7.11 8.70
C SER A 118 1.27 -7.56 9.63
N LEU A 119 0.47 -8.57 9.26
CA LEU A 119 -0.55 -9.16 10.13
C LEU A 119 0.06 -9.85 11.34
N SER A 120 1.16 -10.59 11.16
CA SER A 120 1.90 -11.24 12.25
C SER A 120 2.51 -10.22 13.21
N ASP A 121 3.10 -9.14 12.69
CA ASP A 121 3.62 -8.04 13.50
C ASP A 121 2.51 -7.35 14.31
N MET A 122 1.36 -7.10 13.67
CA MET A 122 0.20 -6.51 14.33
C MET A 122 -0.36 -7.44 15.42
N GLN A 123 -0.40 -8.76 15.19
CA GLN A 123 -0.78 -9.76 16.21
C GLN A 123 0.18 -9.78 17.39
N ASN A 124 1.49 -9.73 17.13
CA ASN A 124 2.52 -9.69 18.18
C ASN A 124 2.42 -8.41 19.01
N MET A 125 2.19 -7.25 18.37
CA MET A 125 1.95 -6.00 19.07
C MET A 125 0.68 -6.04 19.93
N PHE A 126 -0.41 -6.62 19.42
CA PHE A 126 -1.66 -6.75 20.17
C PHE A 126 -1.53 -7.69 21.36
N ALA A 127 -0.82 -8.82 21.19
CA ALA A 127 -0.53 -9.77 22.26
C ALA A 127 0.30 -9.10 23.36
N LYS A 128 1.30 -8.31 22.98
CA LYS A 128 2.13 -7.56 23.93
C LYS A 128 1.33 -6.49 24.67
N ALA A 129 0.54 -5.68 23.96
CA ALA A 129 -0.32 -4.67 24.56
C ALA A 129 -1.36 -5.28 25.53
N SER A 130 -1.90 -6.45 25.19
CA SER A 130 -2.83 -7.18 26.08
C SER A 130 -2.15 -7.68 27.34
N SER A 131 -0.93 -8.22 27.23
CA SER A 131 -0.12 -8.64 28.37
C SER A 131 0.24 -7.46 29.27
N ASP A 132 0.61 -6.32 28.67
CA ASP A 132 0.95 -5.11 29.40
C ASP A 132 -0.28 -4.56 30.14
N ALA A 133 -1.45 -4.55 29.50
CA ALA A 133 -2.72 -4.17 30.13
C ALA A 133 -3.11 -5.09 31.30
N GLN A 134 -2.92 -6.40 31.16
CA GLN A 134 -3.15 -7.36 32.26
C GLN A 134 -2.21 -7.09 33.43
N THR A 135 -0.94 -6.81 33.15
CA THR A 135 0.06 -6.50 34.18
C THR A 135 -0.28 -5.22 34.94
N MET A 136 -0.77 -4.19 34.23
CA MET A 136 -1.25 -2.96 34.86
C MET A 136 -2.50 -3.19 35.72
N LEU A 137 -3.45 -4.02 35.25
CA LEU A 137 -4.64 -4.39 36.03
C LEU A 137 -4.26 -5.16 37.31
N ASP A 138 -3.32 -6.09 37.22
CA ASP A 138 -2.78 -6.81 38.38
C ASP A 138 -2.08 -5.88 39.36
N GLN A 139 -1.33 -4.89 38.87
CA GLN A 139 -0.69 -3.87 39.71
C GLN A 139 -1.72 -2.99 40.42
N LEU A 140 -2.78 -2.55 39.71
CA LEU A 140 -3.87 -1.78 40.29
C LEU A 140 -4.63 -2.58 41.36
N GLN A 141 -4.92 -3.87 41.11
CA GLN A 141 -5.55 -4.74 42.10
C GLN A 141 -4.68 -4.89 43.36
N ARG A 142 -3.35 -5.03 43.21
CA ARG A 142 -2.42 -5.11 44.34
C ARG A 142 -2.30 -3.79 45.11
N GLN A 143 -2.27 -2.65 44.42
CA GLN A 143 -2.17 -1.34 45.07
C GLN A 143 -3.46 -0.90 45.75
N LEU A 144 -4.63 -1.27 45.21
CA LEU A 144 -5.93 -0.91 45.77
C LEU A 144 -6.38 -1.84 46.91
N GLY A 145 -5.69 -2.97 47.14
CA GLY A 145 -5.92 -3.82 48.31
C GLY A 145 -7.36 -4.35 48.44
N ILE A 146 -8.12 -4.44 47.35
CA ILE A 146 -9.48 -4.97 47.37
C ILE A 146 -9.39 -6.49 47.28
N ARG A 147 -9.46 -7.16 48.43
CA ARG A 147 -9.87 -8.57 48.45
C ARG A 147 -11.33 -8.61 47.98
N ILE A 148 -11.54 -9.00 46.73
CA ILE A 148 -12.88 -9.47 46.32
C ILE A 148 -13.04 -10.83 47.00
N ASP A 149 -13.76 -10.83 48.12
CA ASP A 149 -14.20 -12.04 48.80
C ASP A 149 -15.25 -12.72 47.93
N THR A 150 -14.81 -13.66 47.09
CA THR A 150 -15.72 -14.55 46.37
C THR A 150 -16.09 -15.70 47.30
N SER A 151 -16.97 -15.44 48.25
CA SER A 151 -17.71 -16.46 49.00
C SER A 151 -19.21 -16.33 48.74
N ARG A 152 -19.71 -17.07 47.74
CA ARG A 152 -20.94 -17.88 47.87
C ARG A 152 -21.14 -18.82 46.70
#